data_AF-A0A1H3KTD3-F1
#
_entry.id   AF-A0A1H3KTD3-F1
#
_cell.length_a   1.000
_cell.length_b   1.000
_cell.length_c   1.000
_cell.angle_alpha   90.00
_cell.angle_beta   90.00
_cell.angle_gamma   90.00
#
_symmetry.space_group_name_H-M   'P 1'
#
loop_
_entity.id
_entity.type
_entity.pdbx_description
1 polymer ?
#
loop_
_entity_poly.entity_id
_entity_poly.type
_entity_poly.pdbx_seq_one_letter_code
_entity_poly.pdbx_strand_id
1 'polypeptide(L)'
;MNKARAFGSVSIVGLLTAVVATVVGHIGLGPGYDPLKLTISDYALSNRGVTIEIAMVALAIGAPALLAALRAVGVAIRGLPTFLLSIWSVGLLIAAIIPTDPPEITTLSTAALIHRYASVAAFVALPIAAAVLAARFTGMGERLASTVRWLCVTCAVGVGLLWYVAFPGGRVMMGLVERSLVLVEIAILAVLSIGVFRATRTKKPATAVAPSRPDGYASTRPDPATWPTMVSSTSLARATTTEPFSTGTARSTRVTSAADTVSPLAGAGPRRR
;
A
#
# COMPACT_ATOMS: atom_id res chain seq x y z
N MET A 1 15.47 -12.55 -10.22
CA MET A 1 15.83 -11.12 -10.24
C MET A 1 15.23 -10.36 -11.43
N ASN A 2 15.28 -10.91 -12.65
CA ASN A 2 14.80 -10.20 -13.86
C ASN A 2 13.30 -9.85 -13.82
N LYS A 3 12.46 -10.74 -13.26
CA LYS A 3 11.00 -10.53 -13.16
C LYS A 3 10.61 -9.31 -12.31
N ALA A 4 11.22 -9.13 -11.13
CA ALA A 4 10.94 -7.99 -10.25
C ALA A 4 11.31 -6.65 -10.93
N ARG A 5 12.45 -6.60 -11.62
CA ARG A 5 12.89 -5.42 -12.36
C ARG A 5 12.02 -5.14 -13.57
N ALA A 6 11.60 -6.17 -14.31
CA ALA A 6 10.70 -6.03 -15.45
C ALA A 6 9.35 -5.44 -15.02
N PHE A 7 8.69 -6.06 -14.02
CA PHE A 7 7.43 -5.57 -13.48
C PHE A 7 7.55 -4.17 -12.86
N GLY A 8 8.64 -3.90 -12.13
CA GLY A 8 8.93 -2.57 -11.61
C GLY A 8 9.13 -1.52 -12.72
N SER A 9 9.75 -1.91 -13.83
CA SER A 9 9.93 -1.02 -14.99
C SER A 9 8.61 -0.73 -15.69
N VAL A 10 7.75 -1.74 -15.88
CA VAL A 10 6.38 -1.54 -16.42
C VAL A 10 5.60 -0.57 -15.53
N SER A 11 5.69 -0.72 -14.21
CA SER A 11 5.02 0.19 -13.27
C SER A 11 5.52 1.64 -13.41
N ILE A 12 6.84 1.85 -13.46
CA ILE A 12 7.43 3.19 -13.64
C ILE A 12 7.06 3.79 -14.99
N VAL A 13 7.10 3.00 -16.07
CA VAL A 13 6.68 3.46 -17.40
C VAL A 13 5.21 3.87 -17.35
N GLY A 14 4.33 3.06 -16.76
CA GLY A 14 2.92 3.42 -16.58
C GLY A 14 2.74 4.74 -15.81
N LEU A 15 3.48 4.92 -14.72
CA LEU A 15 3.45 6.14 -13.91
C LEU A 15 3.94 7.37 -14.69
N LEU A 16 5.05 7.25 -15.40
CA LEU A 16 5.61 8.34 -16.21
C LEU A 16 4.70 8.68 -17.39
N THR A 17 4.16 7.68 -18.08
CA THR A 17 3.18 7.87 -19.14
C THR A 17 1.97 8.63 -18.61
N ALA A 18 1.46 8.27 -17.43
CA ALA A 18 0.34 8.97 -16.83
C ALA A 18 0.63 10.42 -16.49
N VAL A 19 1.80 10.71 -15.92
CA VAL A 19 2.22 12.09 -15.62
C VAL A 19 2.35 12.90 -16.91
N VAL A 20 3.04 12.36 -17.92
CA VAL A 20 3.26 13.05 -19.20
C VAL A 20 1.94 13.28 -19.93
N ALA A 21 1.10 12.25 -20.05
CA ALA A 21 -0.17 12.35 -20.74
C ALA A 21 -1.12 13.33 -20.03
N THR A 22 -1.14 13.34 -18.70
CA THR A 22 -1.88 14.34 -17.91
C THR A 22 -1.38 15.75 -18.21
N VAL A 23 -0.06 16.00 -18.14
CA VAL A 23 0.51 17.33 -18.44
C VAL A 23 0.16 17.78 -19.85
N VAL A 24 0.35 16.92 -20.86
CA VAL A 24 0.00 17.21 -22.25
C VAL A 24 -1.50 17.52 -22.40
N GLY A 25 -2.35 16.79 -21.70
CA GLY A 25 -3.79 17.02 -21.70
C GLY A 25 -4.22 18.37 -21.14
N HIS A 26 -3.39 19.04 -20.36
CA HIS A 26 -3.70 20.34 -19.77
C HIS A 26 -3.15 21.53 -20.58
N ILE A 27 -2.32 21.30 -21.61
CA ILE A 27 -1.67 22.37 -22.35
C ILE A 27 -2.57 22.88 -23.48
N GLY A 28 -2.76 24.21 -23.53
CA GLY A 28 -3.32 24.90 -24.69
C GLY A 28 -4.84 24.73 -24.87
N LEU A 29 -5.59 24.47 -23.80
CA LEU A 29 -7.05 24.30 -23.84
C LEU A 29 -7.85 25.64 -23.83
N GLY A 30 -7.17 26.78 -23.67
CA GLY A 30 -7.81 28.10 -23.67
C GLY A 30 -8.43 28.50 -22.31
N PRO A 31 -9.01 29.71 -22.20
CA PRO A 31 -9.41 30.31 -20.93
C PRO A 31 -10.61 29.64 -20.24
N GLY A 32 -11.36 28.78 -20.94
CA GLY A 32 -12.48 28.02 -20.36
C GLY A 32 -12.03 26.85 -19.47
N TYR A 33 -10.77 26.43 -19.55
CA TYR A 33 -10.23 25.33 -18.76
C TYR A 33 -9.39 25.83 -17.59
N ASP A 34 -10.05 26.08 -16.45
CA ASP A 34 -9.42 26.50 -15.20
C ASP A 34 -9.03 25.27 -14.35
N PRO A 35 -7.72 24.97 -14.16
CA PRO A 35 -7.27 23.80 -13.41
C PRO A 35 -7.56 23.89 -11.90
N LEU A 36 -7.90 25.06 -11.38
CA LEU A 36 -8.31 25.20 -9.99
C LEU A 36 -9.75 24.70 -9.79
N LYS A 37 -10.62 24.92 -10.78
CA LYS A 37 -12.05 24.61 -10.67
C LYS A 37 -12.41 23.24 -11.23
N LEU A 38 -11.90 22.93 -12.42
CA LEU A 38 -12.24 21.72 -13.18
C LEU A 38 -11.38 20.54 -12.74
N THR A 39 -11.97 19.37 -12.56
CA THR A 39 -11.26 18.13 -12.21
C THR A 39 -10.37 17.65 -13.34
N ILE A 40 -9.48 16.69 -13.10
CA ILE A 40 -8.74 16.00 -14.16
C ILE A 40 -9.71 15.24 -15.06
N SER A 41 -10.76 14.64 -14.49
CA SER A 41 -11.81 13.95 -15.27
C SER A 41 -12.62 14.91 -16.16
N ASP A 42 -12.84 16.17 -15.76
CA ASP A 42 -13.48 17.18 -16.63
C ASP A 42 -12.61 17.45 -17.88
N TYR A 43 -11.28 17.37 -17.77
CA TYR A 43 -10.38 17.53 -18.92
C TYR A 43 -10.47 16.35 -19.90
N ALA A 44 -11.02 15.20 -19.48
CA ALA A 44 -11.33 14.08 -20.39
C ALA A 44 -12.42 14.44 -21.40
N LEU A 45 -13.24 15.46 -21.14
CA LEU A 45 -14.23 15.98 -22.09
C LEU A 45 -13.66 17.00 -23.08
N SER A 46 -12.39 17.37 -22.95
CA SER A 46 -11.74 18.34 -23.83
C SER A 46 -11.36 17.75 -25.20
N ASN A 47 -10.94 18.61 -26.13
CA ASN A 47 -10.33 18.19 -27.39
C ASN A 47 -9.02 17.37 -27.20
N ARG A 48 -8.46 17.33 -25.99
CA ARG A 48 -7.32 16.47 -25.61
C ARG A 48 -7.72 15.32 -24.67
N GLY A 49 -9.01 15.03 -24.54
CA GLY A 49 -9.55 14.07 -23.58
C GLY A 49 -8.86 12.70 -23.58
N VAL A 50 -8.53 12.21 -24.77
CA VAL A 50 -7.78 10.95 -24.99
C VAL A 50 -6.47 10.89 -24.20
N THR A 51 -5.77 12.02 -24.01
CA THR A 51 -4.52 12.01 -23.22
C THR A 51 -4.77 11.78 -21.73
N ILE A 52 -5.89 12.25 -21.18
CA ILE A 52 -6.30 11.96 -19.80
C ILE A 52 -6.75 10.50 -19.67
N GLU A 53 -7.49 9.98 -20.65
CA GLU A 53 -7.86 8.55 -20.71
C GLU A 53 -6.63 7.64 -20.76
N ILE A 54 -5.63 7.98 -21.59
CA ILE A 54 -4.34 7.28 -21.63
C ILE A 54 -3.67 7.31 -20.26
N ALA A 55 -3.72 8.42 -19.54
CA ALA A 55 -3.14 8.52 -18.21
C ALA A 55 -3.82 7.56 -17.22
N MET A 56 -5.15 7.52 -17.23
CA MET A 56 -5.93 6.61 -16.38
C MET A 56 -5.63 5.13 -16.70
N VAL A 57 -5.58 4.77 -17.99
CA VAL A 57 -5.26 3.40 -18.43
C VAL A 57 -3.83 3.02 -18.05
N ALA A 58 -2.86 3.92 -18.26
CA ALA A 58 -1.46 3.69 -17.92
C ALA A 58 -1.27 3.43 -16.41
N LEU A 59 -1.97 4.19 -15.56
CA LEU A 59 -2.02 3.95 -14.12
C LEU A 59 -2.66 2.60 -13.78
N ALA A 60 -3.82 2.30 -14.37
CA ALA A 60 -4.54 1.05 -14.14
C ALA A 60 -3.71 -0.21 -14.48
N ILE A 61 -2.80 -0.12 -15.46
CA ILE A 61 -1.86 -1.20 -15.80
C ILE A 61 -0.61 -1.15 -14.91
N GLY A 62 -0.14 0.05 -14.54
CA GLY A 62 1.07 0.25 -13.75
C GLY A 62 0.98 -0.30 -12.32
N ALA A 63 -0.18 -0.21 -11.67
CA ALA A 63 -0.38 -0.70 -10.30
C ALA A 63 -0.35 -2.24 -10.14
N PRO A 64 -1.02 -3.06 -10.97
CA PRO A 64 -0.88 -4.51 -10.89
C PRO A 64 0.55 -4.96 -11.23
N ALA A 65 1.26 -4.24 -12.12
CA ALA A 65 2.68 -4.47 -12.36
C ALA A 65 3.52 -4.19 -11.09
N LEU A 66 3.27 -3.09 -10.37
CA LEU A 66 3.91 -2.82 -9.08
C LEU A 66 3.66 -3.95 -8.07
N LEU A 67 2.43 -4.45 -8.01
CA LEU A 67 2.06 -5.55 -7.13
C LEU A 67 2.83 -6.83 -7.46
N ALA A 68 2.97 -7.16 -8.74
CA ALA A 68 3.78 -8.28 -9.20
C ALA A 68 5.27 -8.08 -8.86
N ALA A 69 5.77 -6.85 -8.96
CA ALA A 69 7.15 -6.51 -8.62
C ALA A 69 7.43 -6.66 -7.11
N LEU A 70 6.51 -6.19 -6.27
CA LEU A 70 6.57 -6.34 -4.81
C LEU A 70 6.52 -7.82 -4.37
N ARG A 71 5.66 -8.63 -5.00
CA ARG A 71 5.63 -10.10 -4.76
C ARG A 71 6.96 -10.74 -5.14
N ALA A 72 7.54 -10.32 -6.26
CA ALA A 72 8.80 -10.85 -6.76
C ALA A 72 10.02 -10.50 -5.87
N VAL A 73 9.93 -9.46 -5.02
CA VAL A 73 10.95 -9.16 -3.99
C VAL A 73 10.64 -9.77 -2.61
N GLY A 74 9.57 -10.56 -2.51
CA GLY A 74 9.24 -11.34 -1.30
C GLY A 74 8.24 -10.68 -0.36
N VAL A 75 7.60 -9.57 -0.76
CA VAL A 75 6.53 -8.97 0.06
C VAL A 75 5.29 -9.88 0.03
N ALA A 76 4.79 -10.24 1.21
CA ALA A 76 3.62 -11.11 1.36
C ALA A 76 2.32 -10.40 0.96
N ILE A 77 2.04 -10.37 -0.33
CA ILE A 77 0.87 -9.71 -0.91
C ILE A 77 -0.19 -10.77 -1.23
N ARG A 78 -1.10 -10.97 -0.28
CA ARG A 78 -2.31 -11.79 -0.43
C ARG A 78 -3.51 -11.12 0.26
N GLY A 79 -4.70 -11.43 -0.24
CA GLY A 79 -5.97 -10.97 0.32
C GLY A 79 -6.23 -9.49 0.07
N LEU A 80 -6.51 -8.75 1.14
CA LEU A 80 -7.02 -7.38 1.11
C LEU A 80 -6.23 -6.39 0.20
N PRO A 81 -4.88 -6.29 0.24
CA PRO A 81 -4.16 -5.37 -0.64
C PRO A 81 -4.33 -5.67 -2.13
N THR A 82 -4.47 -6.96 -2.49
CA THR A 82 -4.70 -7.35 -3.88
C THR A 82 -6.09 -6.94 -4.33
N PHE A 83 -7.10 -7.21 -3.50
CA PHE A 83 -8.48 -6.84 -3.78
C PHE A 83 -8.66 -5.32 -3.93
N LEU A 84 -8.10 -4.54 -3.01
CA LEU A 84 -8.18 -3.07 -3.05
C LEU A 84 -7.45 -2.48 -4.26
N LEU A 85 -6.27 -2.99 -4.63
CA LEU A 85 -5.60 -2.54 -5.85
C LEU A 85 -6.34 -2.96 -7.12
N SER A 86 -7.05 -4.09 -7.11
CA SER A 86 -7.98 -4.45 -8.19
C SER A 86 -9.13 -3.44 -8.28
N ILE A 87 -9.72 -3.03 -7.15
CA ILE A 87 -10.75 -1.97 -7.13
C ILE A 87 -10.20 -0.67 -7.73
N TRP A 88 -9.00 -0.24 -7.32
CA TRP A 88 -8.38 0.96 -7.85
C TRP A 88 -8.13 0.86 -9.36
N SER A 89 -7.57 -0.25 -9.83
CA SER A 89 -7.24 -0.44 -11.24
C SER A 89 -8.50 -0.51 -12.11
N VAL A 90 -9.51 -1.27 -11.67
CA VAL A 90 -10.80 -1.38 -12.37
C VAL A 90 -11.55 -0.05 -12.32
N GLY A 91 -11.53 0.66 -11.19
CA GLY A 91 -12.14 1.97 -11.05
C GLY A 91 -11.57 2.99 -12.04
N LEU A 92 -10.24 3.01 -12.21
CA LEU A 92 -9.59 3.85 -13.23
C LEU A 92 -9.94 3.44 -14.66
N LEU A 93 -10.04 2.14 -14.96
CA LEU A 93 -10.49 1.69 -16.29
C LEU A 93 -11.93 2.10 -16.57
N ILE A 94 -12.82 1.96 -15.58
CA ILE A 94 -14.20 2.41 -15.68
C ILE A 94 -14.25 3.91 -15.91
N ALA A 95 -13.48 4.70 -15.14
CA ALA A 95 -13.41 6.15 -15.31
C ALA A 95 -12.83 6.57 -16.66
N ALA A 96 -11.92 5.78 -17.24
CA ALA A 96 -11.36 6.05 -18.56
C ALA A 96 -12.33 5.75 -19.71
N ILE A 97 -13.20 4.75 -19.55
CA ILE A 97 -14.11 4.28 -20.61
C ILE A 97 -15.47 4.97 -20.52
N ILE A 98 -15.96 5.20 -19.31
CA ILE A 98 -17.28 5.77 -19.07
C ILE A 98 -17.15 7.28 -18.91
N PRO A 99 -17.75 8.08 -19.79
CA PRO A 99 -17.61 9.53 -19.75
C PRO A 99 -18.29 10.11 -18.50
N THR A 100 -17.73 11.21 -18.01
CA THR A 100 -18.37 12.07 -17.03
C THR A 100 -19.28 13.10 -17.74
N ASP A 101 -20.17 13.75 -17.00
CA ASP A 101 -20.95 14.86 -17.53
C ASP A 101 -20.16 16.18 -17.41
N PRO A 102 -20.42 17.15 -18.31
CA PRO A 102 -19.93 18.51 -18.15
C PRO A 102 -20.32 19.11 -16.79
N PRO A 103 -19.45 19.93 -16.18
CA PRO A 103 -19.65 20.46 -14.84
C PRO A 103 -20.87 21.39 -14.70
N GLU A 104 -21.39 21.92 -15.81
CA GLU A 104 -22.56 22.81 -15.86
C GLU A 104 -23.89 22.06 -15.66
N ILE A 105 -23.90 20.73 -15.81
CA ILE A 105 -25.11 19.92 -15.68
C ILE A 105 -25.41 19.65 -14.19
N THR A 106 -26.63 19.96 -13.75
CA THR A 106 -27.07 19.81 -12.34
C THR A 106 -27.59 18.41 -12.01
N THR A 107 -28.14 17.69 -12.98
CA THR A 107 -28.63 16.31 -12.85
C THR A 107 -27.66 15.35 -13.52
N LEU A 108 -26.93 14.55 -12.73
CA LEU A 108 -25.99 13.58 -13.30
C LEU A 108 -26.71 12.47 -14.06
N SER A 109 -26.21 12.19 -15.25
CA SER A 109 -26.53 11.00 -16.02
C SER A 109 -26.08 9.73 -15.28
N THR A 110 -26.65 8.59 -15.65
CA THR A 110 -26.24 7.29 -15.09
C THR A 110 -24.75 7.01 -15.38
N ALA A 111 -24.24 7.39 -16.55
CA ALA A 111 -22.83 7.24 -16.90
C ALA A 111 -21.93 8.06 -15.96
N ALA A 112 -22.28 9.33 -15.72
CA ALA A 112 -21.52 10.18 -14.83
C ALA A 112 -21.59 9.73 -13.36
N LEU A 113 -22.71 9.13 -12.92
CA LEU A 113 -22.79 8.48 -11.61
C LEU A 113 -21.83 7.28 -11.52
N ILE A 114 -21.80 6.41 -12.54
CA ILE A 114 -20.87 5.27 -12.56
C ILE A 114 -19.41 5.77 -12.54
N HIS A 115 -19.06 6.75 -13.37
CA HIS A 115 -17.74 7.37 -13.39
C HIS A 115 -17.36 7.92 -12.01
N ARG A 116 -18.26 8.68 -11.37
CA ARG A 116 -18.05 9.28 -10.05
C ARG A 116 -17.79 8.21 -9.00
N TYR A 117 -18.66 7.21 -8.89
CA TYR A 117 -18.51 6.19 -7.85
C TYR A 117 -17.30 5.27 -8.11
N ALA A 118 -16.97 5.00 -9.37
CA ALA A 118 -15.74 4.27 -9.72
C ALA A 118 -14.48 5.05 -9.30
N SER A 119 -14.45 6.35 -9.56
CA SER A 119 -13.34 7.24 -9.18
C SER A 119 -13.20 7.35 -7.65
N VAL A 120 -14.31 7.50 -6.93
CA VAL A 120 -14.31 7.51 -5.45
C VAL A 120 -13.80 6.17 -4.90
N ALA A 121 -14.29 5.06 -5.44
CA ALA A 121 -13.84 3.73 -5.02
C ALA A 121 -12.34 3.56 -5.26
N ALA A 122 -11.81 4.06 -6.39
CA ALA A 122 -10.38 4.07 -6.64
C ALA A 122 -9.63 4.91 -5.58
N PHE A 123 -9.96 6.19 -5.44
CA PHE A 123 -9.28 7.10 -4.50
C PHE A 123 -9.27 6.62 -3.04
N VAL A 124 -10.28 5.85 -2.63
CA VAL A 124 -10.32 5.24 -1.29
C VAL A 124 -9.48 3.96 -1.24
N ALA A 125 -9.51 3.13 -2.27
CA ALA A 125 -8.91 1.80 -2.23
C ALA A 125 -7.37 1.82 -2.20
N LEU A 126 -6.71 2.72 -2.95
CA LEU A 126 -5.25 2.80 -2.99
C LEU A 126 -4.61 3.14 -1.64
N PRO A 127 -5.01 4.21 -0.92
CA PRO A 127 -4.37 4.53 0.36
C PRO A 127 -4.57 3.42 1.40
N ILE A 128 -5.73 2.75 1.41
CA ILE A 128 -5.97 1.60 2.29
C ILE A 128 -5.06 0.42 1.90
N ALA A 129 -4.95 0.12 0.60
CA ALA A 129 -4.08 -0.95 0.12
C ALA A 129 -2.62 -0.70 0.51
N ALA A 130 -2.15 0.54 0.32
CA ALA A 130 -0.80 0.96 0.65
C ALA A 130 -0.54 0.96 2.16
N ALA A 131 -1.51 1.34 2.99
CA ALA A 131 -1.40 1.28 4.45
C ALA A 131 -1.27 -0.17 4.95
N VAL A 132 -2.11 -1.07 4.44
CA VAL A 132 -2.03 -2.51 4.77
C VAL A 132 -0.71 -3.10 4.30
N LEU A 133 -0.22 -2.68 3.13
CA LEU A 133 1.08 -3.11 2.61
C LEU A 133 2.24 -2.61 3.48
N ALA A 134 2.21 -1.34 3.90
CA ALA A 134 3.22 -0.73 4.75
C ALA A 134 3.30 -1.37 6.15
N ALA A 135 2.19 -1.89 6.66
CA ALA A 135 2.16 -2.68 7.89
C ALA A 135 2.84 -4.06 7.76
N ARG A 136 3.02 -4.56 6.52
CA ARG A 136 3.58 -5.89 6.23
C ARG A 136 5.04 -5.85 5.73
N PHE A 137 5.67 -4.68 5.70
CA PHE A 137 7.06 -4.57 5.25
C PHE A 137 8.03 -5.24 6.23
N THR A 138 8.54 -6.40 5.83
CA THR A 138 9.69 -7.04 6.47
C THR A 138 10.94 -6.77 5.62
N GLY A 139 11.90 -6.03 6.16
CA GLY A 139 13.20 -5.79 5.49
C GLY A 139 13.24 -4.72 4.39
N MET A 140 12.16 -3.97 4.14
CA MET A 140 12.17 -2.83 3.18
C MET A 140 12.62 -1.49 3.80
N GLY A 141 12.87 -1.46 5.12
CA GLY A 141 13.36 -0.31 5.88
C GLY A 141 12.25 0.55 6.49
N GLU A 142 12.43 0.94 7.75
CA GLU A 142 11.42 1.71 8.52
C GLU A 142 11.09 3.07 7.90
N ARG A 143 12.10 3.75 7.32
CA ARG A 143 11.88 5.03 6.63
C ARG A 143 10.88 4.90 5.49
N LEU A 144 10.98 3.84 4.67
CA LEU A 144 10.05 3.60 3.58
C LEU A 144 8.63 3.36 4.11
N ALA A 145 8.50 2.52 5.14
CA ALA A 145 7.20 2.24 5.77
C ALA A 145 6.58 3.52 6.36
N SER A 146 7.38 4.35 7.03
CA SER A 146 6.95 5.63 7.60
C SER A 146 6.51 6.61 6.52
N THR A 147 7.29 6.77 5.44
CA THR A 147 6.91 7.64 4.31
C THR A 147 5.60 7.19 3.67
N VAL A 148 5.41 5.90 3.42
CA VAL A 148 4.16 5.38 2.86
C VAL A 148 2.99 5.63 3.81
N ARG A 149 3.16 5.41 5.13
CA ARG A 149 2.11 5.70 6.13
C ARG A 149 1.72 7.17 6.13
N TRP A 150 2.69 8.09 6.11
CA TRP A 150 2.42 9.53 6.03
C TRP A 150 1.66 9.88 4.76
N LEU A 151 2.08 9.37 3.61
CA LEU A 151 1.36 9.58 2.35
C LEU A 151 -0.05 9.01 2.39
N CYS A 152 -0.28 7.84 3.00
CA CYS A 152 -1.62 7.26 3.19
C CYS A 152 -2.51 8.17 4.05
N VAL A 153 -1.97 8.74 5.14
CA VAL A 153 -2.71 9.70 5.98
C VAL A 153 -3.02 10.97 5.19
N THR A 154 -2.05 11.53 4.48
CA THR A 154 -2.26 12.70 3.60
C THR A 154 -3.33 12.41 2.54
N CYS A 155 -3.30 11.21 1.94
CA CYS A 155 -4.27 10.79 0.96
C CYS A 155 -5.68 10.65 1.56
N ALA A 156 -5.80 10.05 2.76
CA ALA A 156 -7.07 9.93 3.46
C ALA A 156 -7.67 11.30 3.83
N VAL A 157 -6.83 12.25 4.27
CA VAL A 157 -7.23 13.65 4.47
C VAL A 157 -7.67 14.27 3.15
N GLY A 158 -6.94 14.03 2.06
CA GLY A 158 -7.28 14.50 0.71
C GLY A 158 -8.64 13.97 0.22
N VAL A 159 -8.96 12.70 0.46
CA VAL A 159 -10.27 12.11 0.17
C VAL A 159 -11.37 12.78 0.98
N GLY A 160 -11.15 13.01 2.28
CA GLY A 160 -12.09 13.74 3.13
C GLY A 160 -12.30 15.19 2.67
N LEU A 161 -11.23 15.86 2.25
CA LEU A 161 -11.28 17.20 1.69
C LEU A 161 -12.02 17.23 0.35
N LEU A 162 -11.80 16.24 -0.53
CA LEU A 162 -12.51 16.12 -1.79
C LEU A 162 -14.02 15.93 -1.56
N TRP A 163 -14.39 15.09 -0.59
CA TRP A 163 -15.79 14.94 -0.16
C TRP A 163 -16.36 16.27 0.35
N TYR A 164 -15.64 16.97 1.24
CA TYR A 164 -16.08 18.26 1.75
C TYR A 164 -16.27 19.28 0.62
N VAL A 165 -15.32 19.41 -0.30
CA VAL A 165 -15.43 20.36 -1.41
C VAL A 165 -16.56 19.96 -2.37
N ALA A 166 -16.78 18.67 -2.59
CA ALA A 166 -17.81 18.18 -3.50
C ALA A 166 -19.25 18.37 -3.01
N PHE A 167 -19.48 18.28 -1.69
CA PHE A 167 -20.81 18.38 -1.11
C PHE A 167 -21.05 19.73 -0.42
N PRO A 168 -20.60 19.99 0.83
CA PRO A 168 -20.86 21.27 1.50
C PRO A 168 -20.06 22.45 0.93
N GLY A 169 -18.90 22.21 0.34
CA GLY A 169 -17.95 23.26 -0.09
C GLY A 169 -18.25 23.87 -1.46
N GLY A 170 -19.40 23.58 -2.07
CA GLY A 170 -19.86 24.22 -3.31
C GLY A 170 -18.92 24.04 -4.51
N ARG A 171 -18.09 22.99 -4.50
CA ARG A 171 -17.10 22.68 -5.56
C ARG A 171 -16.01 23.75 -5.74
N VAL A 172 -15.81 24.62 -4.75
CA VAL A 172 -14.78 25.66 -4.80
C VAL A 172 -13.40 25.01 -4.78
N MET A 173 -12.58 25.33 -5.79
CA MET A 173 -11.24 24.76 -5.97
C MET A 173 -11.19 23.22 -6.07
N MET A 174 -12.29 22.59 -6.51
CA MET A 174 -12.39 21.14 -6.66
C MET A 174 -11.25 20.56 -7.50
N GLY A 175 -10.89 21.22 -8.60
CA GLY A 175 -9.79 20.82 -9.46
C GLY A 175 -8.43 20.80 -8.76
N LEU A 176 -8.15 21.75 -7.85
CA LEU A 176 -6.91 21.76 -7.09
C LEU A 176 -6.85 20.60 -6.09
N VAL A 177 -7.95 20.35 -5.38
CA VAL A 177 -8.03 19.29 -4.38
C VAL A 177 -7.86 17.92 -5.02
N GLU A 178 -8.54 17.66 -6.14
CA GLU A 178 -8.39 16.41 -6.86
C GLU A 178 -6.95 16.20 -7.37
N ARG A 179 -6.34 17.24 -7.98
CA ARG A 179 -4.94 17.15 -8.43
C ARG A 179 -3.96 16.88 -7.30
N SER A 180 -4.17 17.51 -6.15
CA SER A 180 -3.34 17.29 -4.97
C SER A 180 -3.49 15.86 -4.47
N LEU A 181 -4.71 15.31 -4.46
CA LEU A 181 -4.98 13.91 -4.11
C LEU A 181 -4.30 12.94 -5.07
N VAL A 182 -4.48 13.12 -6.38
CA VAL A 182 -3.85 12.30 -7.43
C VAL A 182 -2.32 12.35 -7.32
N LEU A 183 -1.74 13.52 -7.04
CA LEU A 183 -0.30 13.67 -6.84
C LEU A 183 0.20 12.84 -5.66
N VAL A 184 -0.55 12.79 -4.56
CA VAL A 184 -0.23 11.96 -3.40
C VAL A 184 -0.34 10.47 -3.73
N GLU A 185 -1.36 10.04 -4.48
CA GLU A 185 -1.47 8.65 -4.95
C GLU A 185 -0.29 8.24 -5.84
N ILE A 186 0.08 9.09 -6.80
CA ILE A 186 1.25 8.92 -7.64
C ILE A 186 2.52 8.83 -6.79
N ALA A 187 2.66 9.66 -5.75
CA ALA A 187 3.78 9.61 -4.83
C ALA A 187 3.84 8.28 -4.06
N ILE A 188 2.70 7.74 -3.61
CA ILE A 188 2.63 6.41 -2.97
C ILE A 188 3.18 5.34 -3.93
N LEU A 189 2.68 5.30 -5.18
CA LEU A 189 3.12 4.33 -6.18
C LEU A 189 4.62 4.48 -6.52
N ALA A 190 5.10 5.73 -6.62
CA ALA A 190 6.51 6.03 -6.86
C ALA A 190 7.41 5.53 -5.72
N VAL A 191 7.05 5.84 -4.47
CA VAL A 191 7.82 5.42 -3.28
C VAL A 191 7.87 3.90 -3.17
N LEU A 192 6.75 3.21 -3.39
CA LEU A 192 6.69 1.75 -3.43
C LEU A 192 7.58 1.17 -4.53
N SER A 193 7.53 1.75 -5.74
CA SER A 193 8.36 1.34 -6.88
C SER A 193 9.85 1.50 -6.58
N ILE A 194 10.25 2.64 -5.99
CA ILE A 194 11.64 2.88 -5.54
C ILE A 194 12.05 1.82 -4.50
N GLY A 195 11.15 1.47 -3.57
CA GLY A 195 11.36 0.40 -2.59
C GLY A 195 11.68 -0.94 -3.24
N VAL A 196 10.95 -1.31 -4.30
CA VAL A 196 11.23 -2.54 -5.08
C VAL A 196 12.63 -2.48 -5.69
N PHE A 197 13.00 -1.38 -6.36
CA PHE A 197 14.33 -1.27 -6.96
C PHE A 197 15.45 -1.33 -5.92
N ARG A 198 15.29 -0.69 -4.75
CA ARG A 198 16.25 -0.76 -3.66
C ARG A 198 16.41 -2.19 -3.14
N ALA A 199 15.30 -2.91 -2.93
CA ALA A 199 15.32 -4.31 -2.52
C ALA A 199 15.98 -5.24 -3.56
N THR A 200 15.84 -4.95 -4.85
CA THR A 200 16.54 -5.73 -5.89
C THR A 200 18.05 -5.46 -5.95
N ARG A 201 18.52 -4.27 -5.52
CA ARG A 201 19.96 -3.93 -5.49
C ARG A 201 20.68 -4.54 -4.29
N THR A 202 20.06 -4.54 -3.11
CA THR A 202 20.66 -5.09 -1.88
C THR A 202 20.83 -6.60 -1.92
N LYS A 203 19.98 -7.31 -2.69
CA LYS A 203 20.03 -8.77 -2.85
C LYS A 203 21.01 -9.25 -3.95
N LYS A 204 21.82 -8.36 -4.53
CA LYS A 204 22.87 -8.75 -5.51
C LYS A 204 23.82 -9.73 -4.81
N PRO A 205 24.11 -10.91 -5.39
CA PRO A 205 24.99 -11.87 -4.75
C PRO A 205 26.36 -11.23 -4.57
N ALA A 206 26.96 -11.44 -3.38
CA ALA A 206 28.39 -11.27 -3.22
C ALA A 206 29.03 -12.02 -4.39
N THR A 207 29.66 -11.29 -5.31
CA THR A 207 30.61 -11.89 -6.23
C THR A 207 31.57 -12.64 -5.33
N ALA A 208 31.54 -13.96 -5.38
CA ALA A 208 32.39 -14.81 -4.55
C ALA A 208 33.83 -14.35 -4.79
N VAL A 209 34.39 -13.62 -3.83
CA VAL A 209 35.83 -13.55 -3.67
C VAL A 209 36.19 -14.99 -3.33
N ALA A 210 36.69 -15.70 -4.34
CA ALA A 210 37.21 -17.03 -4.16
C ALA A 210 38.19 -16.98 -2.98
N PRO A 211 38.07 -17.85 -1.97
CA PRO A 211 39.13 -17.96 -0.98
C PRO A 211 40.38 -18.38 -1.74
N SER A 212 41.37 -17.50 -1.83
CA SER A 212 42.73 -17.87 -2.20
C SER A 212 43.16 -18.95 -1.21
N ARG A 213 43.18 -20.20 -1.68
CA ARG A 213 43.70 -21.35 -0.96
C ARG A 213 45.14 -21.02 -0.56
N PRO A 214 45.48 -20.94 0.74
CA PRO A 214 46.87 -21.02 1.14
C PRO A 214 47.25 -22.49 0.97
N ASP A 215 48.02 -22.78 -0.07
CA ASP A 215 48.71 -24.05 -0.21
C ASP A 215 49.70 -24.16 0.95
N GLY A 216 49.32 -24.91 1.99
CA GLY A 216 50.08 -24.95 3.23
C GLY A 216 49.61 -26.06 4.19
N TYR A 217 49.19 -27.21 3.66
CA TYR A 217 49.08 -28.42 4.47
C TYR A 217 50.27 -29.32 4.13
N ALA A 218 51.46 -28.90 4.60
CA ALA A 218 52.57 -29.81 4.74
C ALA A 218 52.19 -30.83 5.82
N SER A 219 52.14 -32.09 5.43
CA SER A 219 51.90 -33.24 6.28
C SER A 219 53.03 -33.40 7.30
N THR A 220 52.85 -32.90 8.52
CA THR A 220 53.56 -33.44 9.69
C THR A 220 52.66 -34.47 10.35
N ARG A 221 52.88 -35.73 9.97
CA ARG A 221 52.36 -36.90 10.69
C ARG A 221 53.04 -36.93 12.08
N PRO A 222 52.30 -36.90 13.19
CA PRO A 222 52.93 -37.05 14.52
C PRO A 222 53.49 -38.47 14.67
N ASP A 223 54.69 -38.55 15.25
CA ASP A 223 55.39 -39.79 15.59
C ASP A 223 54.58 -40.61 16.63
N PRO A 224 54.28 -41.91 16.39
CA PRO A 224 53.58 -42.76 17.36
C PRO A 224 54.34 -42.99 18.69
N ALA A 225 55.59 -42.53 18.84
CA ALA A 225 56.37 -42.72 20.05
C ALA A 225 56.03 -41.81 21.24
N THR A 226 55.18 -40.78 21.09
CA THR A 226 54.92 -39.79 22.15
C THR A 226 53.54 -39.90 22.82
N TRP A 227 52.94 -41.09 22.90
CA TRP A 227 51.68 -41.27 23.62
C TRP A 227 51.96 -41.41 25.13
N PRO A 228 51.52 -40.48 25.99
CA PRO A 228 51.47 -40.76 27.42
C PRO A 228 50.29 -41.69 27.70
N THR A 229 50.58 -42.77 28.42
CA THR A 229 49.64 -43.69 29.05
C THR A 229 48.71 -42.93 29.99
N MET A 230 47.54 -42.52 29.51
CA MET A 230 46.46 -42.04 30.37
C MET A 230 45.62 -43.23 30.83
N VAL A 231 45.83 -43.53 32.11
CA VAL A 231 45.21 -44.55 32.92
C VAL A 231 43.69 -44.36 32.99
N SER A 232 42.99 -45.48 32.91
CA SER A 232 41.57 -45.69 33.15
C SER A 232 41.01 -44.90 34.33
N SER A 233 39.86 -44.26 34.15
CA SER A 233 38.88 -44.11 35.22
C SER A 233 37.47 -44.08 34.64
N THR A 234 36.82 -45.24 34.78
CA THR A 234 35.38 -45.44 34.69
C THR A 234 34.70 -44.67 35.83
N SER A 235 33.70 -43.84 35.52
CA SER A 235 32.65 -43.51 36.49
C SER A 235 31.37 -43.09 35.77
N LEU A 236 30.36 -43.93 35.94
CA LEU A 236 28.96 -43.68 35.61
C LEU A 236 28.38 -42.58 36.51
N ALA A 237 27.64 -41.63 35.94
CA ALA A 237 26.57 -40.95 36.65
C ALA A 237 25.43 -40.59 35.69
N ARG A 238 24.45 -41.49 35.66
CA ARG A 238 23.11 -41.27 35.11
C ARG A 238 22.36 -40.34 36.07
N ALA A 239 22.20 -39.07 35.71
CA ALA A 239 21.32 -38.15 36.42
C ALA A 239 19.89 -38.28 35.86
N THR A 240 19.08 -39.10 36.53
CA THR A 240 17.62 -39.03 36.47
C THR A 240 17.17 -37.90 37.39
N THR A 241 16.62 -36.83 36.83
CA THR A 241 15.88 -35.81 37.60
C THR A 241 14.45 -35.80 37.08
N THR A 242 13.61 -36.57 37.77
CA THR A 242 12.16 -36.44 37.78
C THR A 242 11.80 -35.24 38.64
N GLU A 243 11.34 -34.16 38.03
CA GLU A 243 10.66 -33.06 38.74
C GLU A 243 9.14 -33.24 38.59
N PRO A 244 8.37 -33.17 39.69
CA PRO A 244 6.94 -33.40 39.69
C PRO A 244 6.13 -32.18 39.24
N PHE A 245 5.01 -32.52 38.63
CA PHE A 245 3.87 -31.71 38.22
C PHE A 245 3.47 -30.64 39.26
N SER A 246 3.50 -29.35 38.86
CA SER A 246 2.86 -28.26 39.61
C SER A 246 1.46 -28.00 39.03
N THR A 247 0.44 -28.49 39.72
CA THR A 247 -0.97 -28.09 39.52
C THR A 247 -1.19 -26.69 40.09
N GLY A 248 -1.06 -25.68 39.23
CA GLY A 248 -1.42 -24.30 39.50
C GLY A 248 -2.89 -24.04 39.17
N THR A 249 -3.67 -23.76 40.21
CA THR A 249 -5.09 -23.46 40.29
C THR A 249 -5.57 -22.41 39.27
N ALA A 250 -6.49 -22.82 38.39
CA ALA A 250 -7.26 -21.91 37.55
C ALA A 250 -8.22 -21.08 38.41
N ARG A 251 -7.91 -19.79 38.58
CA ARG A 251 -8.79 -18.82 39.22
C ARG A 251 -9.94 -18.47 38.27
N SER A 252 -11.10 -19.04 38.56
CA SER A 252 -12.40 -18.71 37.95
C SER A 252 -12.72 -17.22 38.16
N THR A 253 -12.58 -16.41 37.11
CA THR A 253 -13.21 -15.08 37.05
C THR A 253 -14.64 -15.28 36.57
N ARG A 254 -15.54 -15.27 37.55
CA ARG A 254 -17.00 -15.28 37.40
C ARG A 254 -17.43 -14.04 36.60
N VAL A 255 -17.99 -14.27 35.41
CA VAL A 255 -18.75 -13.27 34.66
C VAL A 255 -20.10 -13.15 35.34
N THR A 256 -20.35 -12.02 36.02
CA THR A 256 -21.69 -11.63 36.46
C THR A 256 -22.39 -10.91 35.31
N SER A 257 -23.36 -11.60 34.73
CA SER A 257 -24.36 -11.06 33.81
C SER A 257 -25.65 -10.77 34.56
N ALA A 258 -26.39 -9.82 33.99
CA ALA A 258 -27.81 -9.51 34.16
C ALA A 258 -28.18 -8.44 35.19
N ALA A 259 -28.78 -7.38 34.63
CA ALA A 259 -30.07 -6.82 35.02
C ALA A 259 -30.24 -6.43 36.49
N ASP A 260 -30.23 -5.12 36.74
CA ASP A 260 -31.35 -4.43 37.39
C ASP A 260 -30.96 -2.97 37.63
N THR A 261 -31.60 -2.06 36.90
CA THR A 261 -31.90 -0.71 37.42
C THR A 261 -32.97 -0.06 36.56
N VAL A 262 -34.21 -0.50 36.79
CA VAL A 262 -35.39 0.34 36.61
C VAL A 262 -35.54 1.19 37.87
N SER A 263 -35.56 2.51 37.74
CA SER A 263 -36.45 3.34 38.57
C SER A 263 -36.62 4.78 38.03
N PRO A 264 -37.76 5.40 38.34
CA PRO A 264 -38.37 6.48 37.57
C PRO A 264 -38.09 7.86 38.18
N LEU A 265 -38.36 8.94 37.44
CA LEU A 265 -38.89 10.18 38.02
C LEU A 265 -39.52 11.09 36.95
N ALA A 266 -40.76 11.46 37.24
CA ALA A 266 -41.65 12.31 36.48
C ALA A 266 -41.29 13.80 36.61
N GLY A 267 -41.72 14.62 35.64
CA GLY A 267 -41.55 16.08 35.70
C GLY A 267 -42.22 16.86 34.56
N ALA A 268 -43.55 16.92 34.58
CA ALA A 268 -44.46 18.01 34.18
C ALA A 268 -44.13 19.03 33.05
N GLY A 269 -44.91 18.95 31.96
CA GLY A 269 -45.67 20.05 31.29
C GLY A 269 -44.94 21.20 30.55
N PRO A 270 -45.64 22.06 29.76
CA PRO A 270 -47.10 22.19 29.59
C PRO A 270 -47.61 22.22 28.13
N ARG A 271 -48.95 22.15 28.04
CA ARG A 271 -49.83 22.25 26.86
C ARG A 271 -49.66 23.56 26.08
N ARG A 272 -49.86 23.50 24.75
CA ARG A 272 -50.38 24.64 23.97
C ARG A 272 -51.56 24.20 23.11
N ARG A 273 -52.52 25.10 23.06
CA ARG A 273 -53.74 25.12 22.23
C ARG A 273 -53.40 25.26 20.76
#